data_AF-A0A550GGW4-F1
#
_entry.id   AF-A0A550GGW4-F1
#
_cell.length_a   1.000
_cell.length_b   1.000
_cell.length_c   1.000
_cell.angle_alpha   90.00
_cell.angle_beta   90.00
_cell.angle_gamma   90.00
#
_symmetry.space_group_name_H-M   'P 1'
#
loop_
_entity.id
_entity.type
_entity.pdbx_description
1 polymer ?
#
loop_
_entity_poly.entity_id
_entity_poly.type
_entity_poly.pdbx_seq_one_letter_code
_entity_poly.pdbx_strand_id
1 'polypeptide(L)'
;MEEMRNLFGYAGKILIVNLDTGKTQTQPLTIDVARKYIGGIGLGMHLWLGNTKKGIDPLSPENVLVLALGPISGTMFPTAGNGHAFISKSPETNLLGEAVSHGTFGAELKRAGYDAIILKGKAEKPVYLWIDDDSVQLLDAAHLKGKSPSETEDAVKDEIGDYYVRVAAIGLAGEKLSRIACIINEKTRAAGRTGLGAVMGSKNLKAIAVRGTRDITVAKPEEFMEMVKDFHERMKGPATRKYRTLGTVENVLINNTLYCMPTRNYANAHFEDAEKVSGEAINEN
;
A
#
# COMPACT_ATOMS: atom_id res chain seq x y z
N MET A 1 -33.06 -4.29 16.65
CA MET A 1 -32.15 -5.00 15.71
C MET A 1 -32.13 -4.18 14.45
N GLU A 2 -31.34 -3.11 14.49
CA GLU A 2 -31.32 -2.07 13.47
C GLU A 2 -30.54 -2.59 12.26
N GLU A 3 -31.13 -2.43 11.08
CA GLU A 3 -30.56 -2.82 9.80
C GLU A 3 -29.07 -2.49 9.73
N MET A 4 -28.21 -3.51 9.67
CA MET A 4 -26.87 -3.36 9.11
C MET A 4 -27.07 -2.91 7.66
N ARG A 5 -27.17 -1.59 7.42
CA ARG A 5 -27.16 -1.02 6.07
C ARG A 5 -25.88 -1.51 5.40
N ASN A 6 -26.03 -2.39 4.42
CA ASN A 6 -24.93 -3.02 3.71
C ASN A 6 -23.95 -1.96 3.19
N LEU A 7 -22.69 -2.04 3.61
CA LEU A 7 -21.61 -1.19 3.13
C LEU A 7 -21.06 -1.76 1.81
N PHE A 8 -21.71 -1.44 0.70
CA PHE A 8 -21.26 -1.87 -0.63
C PHE A 8 -19.89 -1.25 -1.00
N GLY A 9 -19.00 -2.05 -1.59
CA GLY A 9 -17.60 -1.69 -1.89
C GLY A 9 -16.64 -1.77 -0.70
N TYR A 10 -17.16 -1.92 0.52
CA TYR A 10 -16.35 -2.10 1.72
C TYR A 10 -16.43 -3.54 2.20
N ALA A 11 -15.41 -3.97 2.94
CA ALA A 11 -15.46 -5.23 3.66
C ALA A 11 -16.20 -5.11 5.02
N GLY A 12 -16.31 -3.89 5.55
CA GLY A 12 -17.03 -3.55 6.77
C GLY A 12 -16.24 -3.74 8.07
N LYS A 13 -14.95 -4.11 8.00
CA LYS A 13 -14.11 -4.37 9.20
C LYS A 13 -12.79 -3.61 9.16
N ILE A 14 -12.34 -3.21 10.35
CA ILE A 14 -10.99 -2.70 10.60
C ILE A 14 -10.29 -3.71 11.52
N LEU A 15 -9.14 -4.21 11.08
CA LEU A 15 -8.27 -5.08 11.87
C LEU A 15 -7.36 -4.24 12.76
N ILE A 16 -7.23 -4.59 14.03
CA ILE A 16 -6.30 -3.98 14.97
C ILE A 16 -5.36 -5.07 15.45
N VAL A 17 -4.05 -4.85 15.27
CA VAL A 17 -2.99 -5.78 15.67
C VAL A 17 -2.10 -5.07 16.67
N ASN A 18 -2.00 -5.63 17.88
CA ASN A 18 -1.06 -5.18 18.90
C ASN A 18 0.20 -6.06 18.83
N LEU A 19 1.31 -5.49 18.37
CA LEU A 19 2.58 -6.21 18.18
C LEU A 19 3.30 -6.48 19.51
N ASP A 20 3.02 -5.72 20.57
CA ASP A 20 3.62 -5.98 21.90
C ASP A 20 3.11 -7.30 22.50
N THR A 21 1.84 -7.63 22.24
CA THR A 21 1.13 -8.77 22.86
C THR A 21 0.76 -9.88 21.88
N GLY A 22 0.85 -9.61 20.58
CA GLY A 22 0.36 -10.48 19.51
C GLY A 22 -1.17 -10.58 19.40
N LYS A 23 -1.92 -9.82 20.20
CA LYS A 23 -3.39 -9.85 20.17
C LYS A 23 -3.94 -9.15 18.93
N THR A 24 -4.94 -9.77 18.33
CA THR A 24 -5.69 -9.23 17.18
C THR A 24 -7.15 -9.03 17.59
N GLN A 25 -7.77 -7.98 17.07
CA GLN A 25 -9.19 -7.71 17.26
C GLN A 25 -9.75 -7.01 16.03
N THR A 26 -11.05 -7.15 15.79
CA THR A 26 -11.74 -6.43 14.72
C THR A 26 -12.75 -5.47 15.29
N GLN A 27 -12.92 -4.33 14.64
CA GLN A 27 -14.04 -3.43 14.88
C GLN A 27 -14.80 -3.15 13.58
N PRO A 28 -16.11 -2.87 13.64
CA PRO A 28 -16.86 -2.52 12.44
C PRO A 28 -16.41 -1.16 11.88
N LEU A 29 -16.32 -1.06 10.55
CA LEU A 29 -16.33 0.24 9.88
C LEU A 29 -17.78 0.74 9.86
N THR A 30 -18.06 1.85 10.54
CA THR A 30 -19.42 2.39 10.57
C THR A 30 -19.74 3.16 9.29
N ILE A 31 -21.03 3.22 8.93
CA ILE A 31 -21.49 3.95 7.74
C ILE A 31 -21.17 5.44 7.79
N ASP A 32 -21.19 6.05 8.98
CA ASP A 32 -20.88 7.47 9.14
C ASP A 32 -19.39 7.75 8.90
N VAL A 33 -18.51 6.87 9.39
CA VAL A 33 -17.07 6.96 9.13
C VAL A 33 -16.80 6.72 7.64
N ALA A 34 -17.40 5.68 7.04
CA ALA A 34 -17.26 5.39 5.62
C ALA A 34 -17.74 6.56 4.74
N ARG A 35 -18.89 7.17 5.03
CA ARG A 35 -19.40 8.33 4.29
C ARG A 35 -18.53 9.57 4.46
N LYS A 36 -18.03 9.81 5.67
CA LYS A 36 -17.26 11.02 5.99
C LYS A 36 -15.84 10.98 5.42
N TYR A 37 -15.22 9.81 5.42
CA TYR A 37 -13.80 9.66 5.07
C TYR A 37 -13.53 8.85 3.80
N ILE A 38 -14.57 8.24 3.22
CA ILE A 38 -14.58 7.44 1.97
C ILE A 38 -13.75 6.16 2.05
N GLY A 39 -12.50 6.21 2.53
CA GLY A 39 -11.55 5.10 2.45
C GLY A 39 -10.14 5.61 2.19
N GLY A 40 -9.23 4.68 1.90
CA GLY A 40 -7.85 4.97 1.50
C GLY A 40 -7.17 5.94 2.47
N ILE A 41 -6.56 7.00 1.93
CA ILE A 41 -5.85 8.00 2.73
C ILE A 41 -6.77 8.68 3.76
N GLY A 42 -8.00 9.06 3.37
CA GLY A 42 -8.93 9.76 4.27
C GLY A 42 -9.30 8.93 5.50
N LEU A 43 -9.65 7.66 5.28
CA LEU A 43 -9.89 6.71 6.37
C LEU A 43 -8.61 6.46 7.18
N GLY A 44 -7.48 6.26 6.51
CA GLY A 44 -6.20 6.00 7.15
C GLY A 44 -5.76 7.13 8.09
N MET A 45 -5.92 8.38 7.67
CA MET A 45 -5.64 9.57 8.50
C MET A 45 -6.58 9.67 9.69
N HIS A 46 -7.88 9.42 9.51
CA HIS A 46 -8.84 9.39 10.61
C HIS A 46 -8.48 8.34 11.67
N LEU A 47 -8.17 7.12 11.22
CA LEU A 47 -7.77 6.03 12.10
C LEU A 47 -6.44 6.33 12.80
N TRP A 48 -5.46 6.89 12.09
CA TRP A 48 -4.18 7.27 12.69
C TRP A 48 -4.36 8.35 13.76
N LEU A 49 -5.11 9.41 13.47
CA LEU A 49 -5.40 10.50 14.43
C LEU A 49 -6.11 9.99 15.68
N GLY A 50 -7.07 9.07 15.54
CA GLY A 50 -7.79 8.48 16.66
C GLY A 50 -6.97 7.50 17.51
N ASN A 51 -5.81 7.04 17.00
CA ASN A 51 -4.99 6.02 17.65
C ASN A 51 -3.57 6.50 18.00
N THR A 52 -3.26 7.78 17.77
CA THR A 52 -1.91 8.34 17.98
C THR A 52 -1.97 9.59 18.85
N LYS A 53 -1.09 9.67 19.85
CA LYS A 53 -0.97 10.85 20.72
C LYS A 53 -0.18 11.95 20.04
N LYS A 54 -0.44 13.21 20.41
CA LYS A 54 0.36 14.35 19.97
C LYS A 54 1.79 14.24 20.51
N GLY A 55 2.78 14.63 19.71
CA GLY A 55 4.17 14.79 20.16
C GLY A 55 5.00 13.52 20.23
N ILE A 56 4.45 12.37 19.84
CA ILE A 56 5.18 11.10 19.81
C ILE A 56 6.38 11.14 18.86
N ASP A 57 7.41 10.34 19.15
CA ASP A 57 8.51 10.10 18.21
C ASP A 57 8.04 9.19 17.05
N PRO A 58 8.38 9.50 15.78
CA PRO A 58 7.94 8.71 14.62
C PRO A 58 8.39 7.24 14.62
N LEU A 59 9.47 6.89 15.32
CA LEU A 59 9.97 5.52 15.37
C LEU A 59 9.60 4.79 16.67
N SER A 60 8.88 5.47 17.57
CA SER A 60 8.39 4.86 18.82
C SER A 60 7.27 3.84 18.59
N PRO A 61 7.08 2.87 19.52
CA PRO A 61 5.94 1.95 19.48
C PRO A 61 4.57 2.64 19.48
N GLU A 62 4.48 3.86 20.03
CA GLU A 62 3.25 4.66 20.07
C GLU A 62 2.82 5.20 18.71
N ASN A 63 3.73 5.31 17.73
CA ASN A 63 3.37 5.71 16.38
C ASN A 63 2.68 4.56 15.65
N VAL A 64 1.36 4.59 15.51
CA VAL A 64 0.67 3.50 14.81
C VAL A 64 0.94 3.57 13.30
N LEU A 65 1.08 2.41 12.67
CA LEU A 65 1.11 2.31 11.20
C LEU A 65 -0.26 1.84 10.74
N VAL A 66 -0.93 2.62 9.90
CA VAL A 66 -2.23 2.28 9.34
C VAL A 66 -2.06 1.88 7.87
N LEU A 67 -2.61 0.74 7.50
CA LEU A 67 -2.83 0.35 6.10
C LEU A 67 -4.33 0.51 5.81
N ALA A 68 -4.71 1.28 4.80
CA ALA A 68 -6.12 1.56 4.49
C ALA A 68 -6.42 1.42 3.00
N LEU A 69 -7.63 0.94 2.69
CA LEU A 69 -8.12 0.64 1.34
C LEU A 69 -9.28 1.55 0.95
N GLY A 70 -9.42 1.80 -0.35
CA GLY A 70 -10.57 2.51 -0.90
C GLY A 70 -11.79 1.60 -1.06
N PRO A 71 -13.00 2.16 -1.26
CA PRO A 71 -14.24 1.39 -1.47
C PRO A 71 -14.32 0.71 -2.84
N ILE A 72 -13.38 1.00 -3.74
CA ILE A 72 -13.29 0.37 -5.05
C ILE A 72 -12.12 -0.61 -5.16
N SER A 73 -11.27 -0.71 -4.13
CA SER A 73 -10.23 -1.74 -4.05
C SER A 73 -10.89 -3.13 -4.06
N GLY A 74 -10.34 -4.06 -4.85
CA GLY A 74 -10.89 -5.40 -5.04
C GLY A 74 -12.09 -5.51 -5.99
N THR A 75 -12.58 -4.39 -6.55
CA THR A 75 -13.64 -4.40 -7.58
C THR A 75 -13.05 -4.45 -8.99
N MET A 76 -13.92 -4.62 -10.00
CA MET A 76 -13.54 -4.55 -11.41
C MET A 76 -13.33 -3.13 -11.93
N PHE A 77 -13.39 -2.10 -11.08
CA PHE A 77 -13.19 -0.72 -11.54
C PHE A 77 -11.77 -0.53 -12.11
N PRO A 78 -11.62 -0.02 -13.33
CA PRO A 78 -10.31 0.06 -13.95
C PRO A 78 -9.35 0.93 -13.14
N THR A 79 -8.11 0.45 -13.00
CA THR A 79 -6.98 1.07 -12.25
C THR A 79 -7.19 1.31 -10.76
N ALA A 80 -8.43 1.34 -10.26
CA ALA A 80 -8.70 1.64 -8.86
C ALA A 80 -8.89 0.41 -7.97
N GLY A 81 -9.12 -0.77 -8.58
CA GLY A 81 -9.22 -2.05 -7.88
C GLY A 81 -7.96 -2.48 -7.12
N ASN A 82 -6.82 -1.81 -7.32
CA ASN A 82 -5.50 -2.30 -6.90
C ASN A 82 -4.73 -1.34 -5.95
N GLY A 83 -5.34 -0.21 -5.55
CA GLY A 83 -4.67 0.78 -4.69
C GLY A 83 -4.78 0.47 -3.20
N HIS A 84 -3.73 0.78 -2.44
CA HIS A 84 -3.70 0.75 -0.98
C HIS A 84 -2.74 1.82 -0.42
N ALA A 85 -3.04 2.35 0.77
CA ALA A 85 -2.28 3.45 1.36
C ALA A 85 -1.74 3.07 2.74
N PHE A 86 -0.47 3.40 3.00
CA PHE A 86 0.12 3.40 4.33
C PHE A 86 0.11 4.82 4.90
N ILE A 87 -0.25 4.96 6.18
CA ILE A 87 -0.36 6.24 6.88
C ILE A 87 0.32 6.12 8.25
N SER A 88 1.19 7.07 8.59
CA SER A 88 1.78 7.18 9.94
C SER A 88 2.43 8.56 10.15
N LYS A 89 3.02 8.83 11.32
CA LYS A 89 3.97 9.94 11.45
C LYS A 89 5.26 9.61 10.69
N SER A 90 5.68 10.49 9.81
CA SER A 90 6.89 10.35 9.00
C SER A 90 8.16 10.60 9.83
N PRO A 91 9.16 9.70 9.82
CA PRO A 91 10.46 9.95 10.45
C PRO A 91 11.31 10.98 9.71
N GLU A 92 11.02 11.24 8.43
CA GLU A 92 11.74 12.24 7.64
C GLU A 92 11.22 13.65 7.89
N THR A 93 9.90 13.83 7.88
CA THR A 93 9.28 15.16 7.93
C THR A 93 8.75 15.53 9.30
N ASN A 94 8.63 14.56 10.23
CA ASN A 94 7.96 14.73 11.53
C ASN A 94 6.48 15.17 11.43
N LEU A 95 5.88 15.08 10.24
CA LEU A 95 4.49 15.37 9.97
C LEU A 95 3.73 14.06 9.70
N LEU A 96 2.43 14.17 9.48
CA LEU A 96 1.64 13.07 8.92
C LEU A 96 2.18 12.70 7.54
N GLY A 97 2.59 11.44 7.38
CA GLY A 97 3.05 10.86 6.13
C GLY A 97 2.01 9.90 5.57
N GLU A 98 1.84 9.95 4.26
CA GLU A 98 1.15 8.91 3.49
C GLU A 98 2.10 8.37 2.43
N ALA A 99 1.90 7.10 2.06
CA ALA A 99 2.47 6.53 0.86
C ALA A 99 1.51 5.51 0.25
N VAL A 100 1.17 5.71 -1.02
CA VAL A 100 0.32 4.81 -1.79
C VAL A 100 1.17 3.82 -2.58
N SER A 101 0.74 2.57 -2.60
CA SER A 101 1.20 1.58 -3.57
C SER A 101 0.01 0.97 -4.30
N HIS A 102 0.31 0.29 -5.39
CA HIS A 102 -0.67 -0.38 -6.23
C HIS A 102 -0.29 -1.86 -6.38
N GLY A 103 -1.17 -2.63 -7.01
CA GLY A 103 -1.00 -4.06 -7.22
C GLY A 103 -2.11 -4.87 -6.54
N THR A 104 -2.04 -6.17 -6.64
CA THR A 104 -3.09 -7.08 -6.15
C THR A 104 -3.14 -7.19 -4.62
N PHE A 105 -2.09 -6.76 -3.90
CA PHE A 105 -2.06 -6.80 -2.42
C PHE A 105 -3.25 -6.10 -1.75
N GLY A 106 -3.60 -4.88 -2.20
CA GLY A 106 -4.73 -4.14 -1.64
C GLY A 106 -6.08 -4.82 -1.93
N ALA A 107 -6.24 -5.41 -3.12
CA ALA A 107 -7.42 -6.18 -3.47
C ALA A 107 -7.55 -7.42 -2.58
N GLU A 108 -6.45 -8.16 -2.40
CA GLU A 108 -6.41 -9.39 -1.61
C GLU A 108 -6.75 -9.11 -0.13
N LEU A 109 -6.25 -8.00 0.42
CA LEU A 109 -6.62 -7.56 1.77
C LEU A 109 -8.11 -7.19 1.89
N LYS A 110 -8.68 -6.54 0.87
CA LYS A 110 -10.13 -6.28 0.86
C LYS A 110 -10.91 -7.59 0.89
N ARG A 111 -10.52 -8.56 0.06
CA ARG A 111 -11.16 -9.88 -0.03
C ARG A 111 -10.97 -10.71 1.25
N ALA A 112 -9.87 -10.48 1.97
CA ALA A 112 -9.64 -11.04 3.32
C ALA A 112 -10.59 -10.43 4.38
N GLY A 113 -11.42 -9.46 4.00
CA GLY A 113 -12.51 -8.95 4.83
C GLY A 113 -12.18 -7.67 5.59
N TYR A 114 -11.15 -6.93 5.17
CA TYR A 114 -10.69 -5.74 5.89
C TYR A 114 -10.62 -4.49 5.00
N ASP A 115 -11.09 -3.36 5.52
CA ASP A 115 -10.93 -2.04 4.91
C ASP A 115 -9.67 -1.32 5.39
N ALA A 116 -9.19 -1.67 6.57
CA ALA A 116 -7.95 -1.14 7.13
C ALA A 116 -7.34 -2.09 8.17
N ILE A 117 -6.05 -1.91 8.41
CA ILE A 117 -5.28 -2.52 9.49
C ILE A 117 -4.62 -1.40 10.31
N ILE A 118 -4.72 -1.47 11.63
CA ILE A 118 -4.02 -0.60 12.58
C ILE A 118 -2.97 -1.43 13.31
N LEU A 119 -1.69 -1.16 13.05
CA LEU A 119 -0.55 -1.82 13.68
C LEU A 119 -0.05 -0.97 14.84
N LYS A 120 -0.21 -1.48 16.06
CA LYS A 120 0.18 -0.82 17.32
C LYS A 120 1.37 -1.51 17.96
N GLY A 121 2.16 -0.77 18.74
CA GLY A 121 3.24 -1.35 19.52
C GLY A 121 4.45 -1.74 18.67
N LYS A 122 5.28 -2.62 19.23
CA LYS A 122 6.50 -3.18 18.63
C LYS A 122 6.67 -4.63 19.08
N ALA A 123 6.91 -5.53 18.14
CA ALA A 123 7.20 -6.93 18.45
C ALA A 123 8.59 -7.06 19.11
N GLU A 124 8.74 -7.99 20.05
CA GLU A 124 10.02 -8.23 20.74
C GLU A 124 11.12 -8.70 19.76
N LYS A 125 10.74 -9.50 18.77
CA LYS A 125 11.60 -10.06 17.71
C LYS A 125 11.01 -9.75 16.33
N PRO A 126 11.80 -9.90 15.23
CA PRO A 126 11.26 -9.77 13.88
C PRO A 126 10.10 -10.75 13.65
N VAL A 127 8.98 -10.21 13.18
CA VAL A 127 7.78 -10.98 12.83
C VAL A 127 7.25 -10.58 11.46
N TYR A 128 6.42 -11.41 10.84
CA TYR A 128 5.55 -11.01 9.75
C TYR A 128 4.09 -11.28 10.12
N LEU A 129 3.19 -10.43 9.63
CA LEU A 129 1.75 -10.58 9.81
C LEU A 129 1.20 -11.46 8.69
N TRP A 130 0.57 -12.57 9.03
CA TRP A 130 -0.14 -13.45 8.10
C TRP A 130 -1.66 -13.31 8.28
N ILE A 131 -2.35 -13.05 7.18
CA ILE A 131 -3.81 -12.88 7.14
C ILE A 131 -4.36 -13.85 6.10
N ASP A 132 -5.20 -14.78 6.55
CA ASP A 132 -5.92 -15.72 5.71
C ASP A 132 -7.40 -15.65 6.06
N ASP A 133 -8.12 -14.78 5.35
CA ASP A 133 -9.48 -14.37 5.69
C ASP A 133 -9.60 -13.96 7.19
N ASP A 134 -10.33 -14.72 8.02
CA ASP A 134 -10.49 -14.41 9.46
C ASP A 134 -9.32 -14.93 10.33
N SER A 135 -8.40 -15.74 9.80
CA SER A 135 -7.23 -16.25 10.50
C SER A 135 -6.09 -15.23 10.43
N VAL A 136 -5.74 -14.63 11.58
CA VAL A 136 -4.71 -13.59 11.66
C VAL A 136 -3.63 -14.00 12.67
N GLN A 137 -2.38 -14.08 12.22
CA GLN A 137 -1.26 -14.57 13.01
C GLN A 137 -0.01 -13.69 12.86
N LEU A 138 0.78 -13.57 13.92
CA LEU A 138 2.14 -13.04 13.85
C LEU A 138 3.11 -14.23 13.85
N LEU A 139 3.84 -14.38 12.76
CA LEU A 139 4.78 -15.48 12.54
C LEU A 139 6.22 -14.98 12.65
N ASP A 140 7.15 -15.86 13.00
CA ASP A 140 8.56 -15.51 13.16
C ASP A 140 9.18 -15.12 11.82
N ALA A 141 9.90 -13.99 11.79
CA ALA A 141 10.58 -13.51 10.59
C ALA A 141 12.10 -13.39 10.77
N ALA A 142 12.69 -14.05 11.77
CA ALA A 142 14.13 -13.94 12.02
C ALA A 142 14.96 -14.42 10.83
N HIS A 143 14.49 -15.47 10.16
CA HIS A 143 15.11 -16.04 8.96
C HIS A 143 14.98 -15.14 7.70
N LEU A 144 14.13 -14.11 7.74
CA LEU A 144 13.93 -13.15 6.66
C LEU A 144 14.82 -11.90 6.80
N LYS A 145 15.53 -11.76 7.91
CA LYS A 145 16.36 -10.59 8.21
C LYS A 145 17.41 -10.36 7.12
N GLY A 146 17.54 -9.11 6.67
CA GLY A 146 18.50 -8.71 5.64
C GLY A 146 18.09 -9.06 4.21
N LYS A 147 17.08 -9.91 3.99
CA LYS A 147 16.54 -10.17 2.65
C LYS A 147 15.93 -8.90 2.06
N SER A 148 16.08 -8.73 0.75
CA SER A 148 15.34 -7.73 -0.02
C SER A 148 13.82 -8.00 0.05
N PRO A 149 12.98 -7.01 -0.28
CA PRO A 149 11.53 -7.23 -0.31
C PRO A 149 11.10 -8.34 -1.27
N SER A 150 11.76 -8.48 -2.43
CA SER A 150 11.46 -9.56 -3.38
C SER A 150 11.80 -10.93 -2.81
N GLU A 151 13.00 -11.09 -2.23
CA GLU A 151 13.39 -12.35 -1.59
C GLU A 151 12.52 -12.68 -0.36
N THR A 152 12.03 -11.65 0.33
CA THR A 152 11.09 -11.81 1.45
C THR A 152 9.73 -12.28 0.94
N GLU A 153 9.21 -11.69 -0.15
CA GLU A 153 7.97 -12.11 -0.79
C GLU A 153 8.04 -13.57 -1.25
N ASP A 154 9.12 -13.96 -1.94
CA ASP A 154 9.33 -15.32 -2.43
C ASP A 154 9.42 -16.32 -1.25
N ALA A 155 10.23 -16.01 -0.23
CA ALA A 155 10.37 -16.88 0.95
C ALA A 155 9.05 -17.07 1.73
N VAL A 156 8.25 -16.01 1.90
CA VAL A 156 6.96 -16.10 2.59
C VAL A 156 5.94 -16.91 1.78
N LYS A 157 5.93 -16.75 0.44
CA LYS A 157 5.08 -17.57 -0.43
C LYS A 157 5.45 -19.05 -0.38
N ASP A 158 6.75 -19.35 -0.39
CA ASP A 158 7.27 -20.71 -0.29
C ASP A 158 6.95 -21.35 1.07
N GLU A 159 7.11 -20.60 2.18
CA GLU A 159 6.77 -21.06 3.53
C GLU A 159 5.28 -21.38 3.69
N ILE A 160 4.41 -20.53 3.11
CA ILE A 160 2.95 -20.75 3.14
C ILE A 160 2.53 -21.84 2.13
N GLY A 161 3.30 -22.04 1.07
CA GLY A 161 3.00 -23.00 0.01
C GLY A 161 1.89 -22.54 -0.95
N ASP A 162 1.73 -21.23 -1.13
CA ASP A 162 0.67 -20.67 -1.98
C ASP A 162 1.16 -19.44 -2.79
N TYR A 163 1.18 -19.62 -4.11
CA TYR A 163 1.58 -18.59 -5.07
C TYR A 163 0.65 -17.38 -5.11
N TYR A 164 -0.63 -17.53 -4.72
CA TYR A 164 -1.62 -16.46 -4.74
C TYR A 164 -1.54 -15.53 -3.54
N VAL A 165 -0.74 -15.87 -2.53
CA VAL A 165 -0.43 -14.96 -1.42
C VAL A 165 0.16 -13.66 -1.95
N ARG A 166 -0.26 -12.54 -1.35
CA ARG A 166 0.30 -11.22 -1.64
C ARG A 166 1.05 -10.70 -0.43
N VAL A 167 2.24 -10.18 -0.67
CA VAL A 167 3.15 -9.74 0.38
C VAL A 167 3.53 -8.28 0.14
N ALA A 168 3.48 -7.49 1.20
CA ALA A 168 4.11 -6.19 1.29
C ALA A 168 5.22 -6.26 2.35
N ALA A 169 6.46 -5.97 1.97
CA ALA A 169 7.64 -6.19 2.80
C ALA A 169 8.58 -4.99 2.82
N ILE A 170 9.36 -4.88 3.90
CA ILE A 170 10.49 -3.96 3.99
C ILE A 170 11.81 -4.68 3.68
N GLY A 171 12.75 -3.94 3.10
CA GLY A 171 14.13 -4.40 2.92
C GLY A 171 15.04 -3.97 4.06
N LEU A 172 16.35 -4.17 3.87
CA LEU A 172 17.38 -3.75 4.81
C LEU A 172 17.28 -2.26 5.20
N ALA A 173 16.87 -1.39 4.28
CA ALA A 173 16.66 0.04 4.55
C ALA A 173 15.59 0.28 5.63
N GLY A 174 14.49 -0.48 5.61
CA GLY A 174 13.46 -0.42 6.65
C GLY A 174 13.95 -1.00 7.97
N GLU A 175 14.64 -2.15 7.93
CA GLU A 175 15.23 -2.77 9.13
C GLU A 175 16.26 -1.86 9.82
N LYS A 176 16.99 -1.06 9.04
CA LYS A 176 17.98 -0.08 9.51
C LYS A 176 17.39 1.32 9.74
N LEU A 177 16.07 1.46 9.67
CA LEU A 177 15.33 2.69 9.98
C LEU A 177 15.76 3.91 9.11
N SER A 178 16.11 3.68 7.85
CA SER A 178 16.37 4.77 6.91
C SER A 178 15.12 5.63 6.75
N ARG A 179 15.25 6.95 6.91
CA ARG A 179 14.13 7.89 6.87
C ARG A 179 13.42 7.97 5.52
N ILE A 180 14.00 7.38 4.47
CA ILE A 180 13.43 7.26 3.13
C ILE A 180 13.12 5.80 2.74
N ALA A 181 13.05 4.88 3.71
CA ALA A 181 12.74 3.49 3.44
C ALA A 181 11.31 3.29 2.93
N CYS A 182 11.18 2.48 1.89
CA CYS A 182 9.92 2.11 1.26
C CYS A 182 9.33 0.83 1.87
N ILE A 183 8.03 0.63 1.66
CA ILE A 183 7.38 -0.69 1.73
C ILE A 183 7.12 -1.14 0.29
N ILE A 184 7.51 -2.35 -0.06
CA ILE A 184 7.46 -2.87 -1.43
C ILE A 184 6.52 -4.08 -1.49
N ASN A 185 5.68 -4.14 -2.51
CA ASN A 185 4.86 -5.30 -2.85
C ASN A 185 5.03 -5.69 -4.33
N GLU A 186 4.75 -6.94 -4.68
CA GLU A 186 4.89 -7.46 -6.05
C GLU A 186 6.27 -7.16 -6.65
N LYS A 187 7.31 -7.36 -5.81
CA LYS A 187 8.73 -7.13 -6.11
C LYS A 187 9.14 -5.68 -6.46
N THR A 188 8.24 -4.84 -6.97
CA THR A 188 8.57 -3.57 -7.64
C THR A 188 7.63 -2.41 -7.29
N ARG A 189 6.42 -2.67 -6.77
CA ARG A 189 5.46 -1.63 -6.41
C ARG A 189 5.82 -1.04 -5.06
N ALA A 190 5.90 0.28 -4.98
CA ALA A 190 6.44 0.95 -3.80
C ALA A 190 5.44 1.93 -3.18
N ALA A 191 5.19 1.75 -1.89
CA ALA A 191 4.83 2.85 -1.00
C ALA A 191 6.14 3.57 -0.64
N GLY A 192 6.55 4.50 -1.51
CA GLY A 192 7.95 4.88 -1.66
C GLY A 192 8.43 6.16 -0.99
N ARG A 193 7.55 6.89 -0.29
CA ARG A 193 7.89 8.19 0.31
C ARG A 193 7.55 8.20 1.80
N THR A 194 7.91 9.30 2.46
CA THR A 194 7.60 9.60 3.87
C THR A 194 8.13 8.60 4.91
N GLY A 195 9.04 7.70 4.51
CA GLY A 195 9.79 6.84 5.43
C GLY A 195 8.97 5.78 6.13
N LEU A 196 7.80 5.40 5.59
CA LEU A 196 6.90 4.45 6.26
C LEU A 196 7.50 3.02 6.35
N GLY A 197 8.47 2.69 5.50
CA GLY A 197 9.25 1.45 5.65
C GLY A 197 10.10 1.44 6.91
N ALA A 198 10.60 2.59 7.38
CA ALA A 198 11.32 2.67 8.66
C ALA A 198 10.36 2.61 9.85
N VAL A 199 9.15 3.15 9.74
CA VAL A 199 8.10 2.98 10.76
C VAL A 199 7.72 1.51 10.89
N MET A 200 7.53 0.81 9.77
CA MET A 200 7.27 -0.64 9.79
C MET A 200 8.44 -1.42 10.42
N GLY A 201 9.68 -1.05 10.08
CA GLY A 201 10.89 -1.64 10.65
C GLY A 201 11.08 -1.37 12.15
N SER A 202 10.72 -0.18 12.65
CA SER A 202 10.87 0.18 14.08
C SER A 202 9.99 -0.68 14.98
N LYS A 203 8.92 -1.24 14.39
CA LYS A 203 7.98 -2.17 15.02
C LYS A 203 8.42 -3.64 14.97
N ASN A 204 9.59 -3.94 14.40
CA ASN A 204 10.07 -5.28 14.10
C ASN A 204 9.11 -6.08 13.17
N LEU A 205 8.33 -5.38 12.33
CA LEU A 205 7.44 -6.01 11.36
C LEU A 205 8.14 -6.09 10.00
N LYS A 206 8.49 -7.29 9.55
CA LYS A 206 9.23 -7.52 8.30
C LYS A 206 8.33 -7.50 7.07
N ALA A 207 7.13 -8.07 7.19
CA ALA A 207 6.19 -8.16 6.09
C ALA A 207 4.73 -8.26 6.59
N ILE A 208 3.81 -7.98 5.68
CA ILE A 208 2.38 -8.31 5.78
C ILE A 208 2.07 -9.19 4.59
N ALA A 209 1.61 -10.40 4.85
CA ALA A 209 1.20 -11.38 3.87
C ALA A 209 -0.31 -11.61 4.00
N VAL A 210 -0.99 -11.71 2.86
CA VAL A 210 -2.45 -11.83 2.84
C VAL A 210 -2.93 -12.79 1.75
N ARG A 211 -3.96 -13.55 2.10
CA ARG A 211 -4.85 -14.29 1.20
C ARG A 211 -6.29 -13.97 1.58
N GLY A 212 -7.10 -13.67 0.56
CA GLY A 212 -8.48 -13.26 0.72
C GLY A 212 -9.37 -13.91 -0.33
N THR A 213 -10.36 -14.66 0.13
CA THR A 213 -11.17 -15.49 -0.78
C THR A 213 -12.54 -14.90 -1.11
N ARG A 214 -12.97 -13.89 -0.37
CA ARG A 214 -14.34 -13.35 -0.48
C ARG A 214 -14.54 -12.43 -1.68
N ASP A 215 -15.79 -12.27 -2.07
CA ASP A 215 -16.22 -11.33 -3.10
C ASP A 215 -16.47 -9.93 -2.55
N ILE A 216 -16.30 -8.92 -3.40
CA ILE A 216 -16.61 -7.52 -3.06
C ILE A 216 -17.94 -7.13 -3.70
N THR A 217 -18.97 -6.93 -2.88
CA THR A 217 -20.31 -6.60 -3.35
C THR A 217 -20.43 -5.11 -3.67
N VAL A 218 -20.77 -4.78 -4.90
CA VAL A 218 -21.12 -3.42 -5.33
C VAL A 218 -22.64 -3.20 -5.24
N ALA A 219 -23.07 -1.96 -4.99
CA ALA A 219 -24.48 -1.65 -4.72
C ALA A 219 -25.41 -1.89 -5.92
N LYS A 220 -24.88 -1.64 -7.12
CA LYS A 220 -25.63 -1.70 -8.39
C LYS A 220 -24.77 -2.38 -9.47
N PRO A 221 -24.76 -3.72 -9.52
CA PRO A 221 -23.82 -4.46 -10.38
C PRO A 221 -23.93 -4.14 -11.87
N GLU A 222 -25.14 -4.00 -12.40
CA GLU A 222 -25.37 -3.72 -13.83
C GLU A 222 -24.86 -2.31 -14.21
N GLU A 223 -25.31 -1.27 -13.51
CA GLU A 223 -24.84 0.12 -13.69
C GLU A 223 -23.31 0.24 -13.50
N PHE A 224 -22.76 -0.48 -12.51
CA PHE A 224 -21.32 -0.51 -12.28
C PHE A 224 -20.56 -1.12 -13.47
N MET A 225 -21.05 -2.23 -14.03
CA MET A 225 -20.39 -2.88 -15.16
C MET A 225 -20.50 -2.09 -16.45
N GLU A 226 -21.58 -1.35 -16.68
CA GLU A 226 -21.68 -0.40 -17.78
C GLU A 226 -20.61 0.70 -17.67
N MET A 227 -20.44 1.26 -16.46
CA MET A 227 -19.39 2.25 -16.20
C MET A 227 -17.98 1.65 -16.38
N VAL A 228 -17.73 0.42 -15.91
CA VAL A 228 -16.45 -0.27 -16.12
C VAL A 228 -16.13 -0.38 -17.62
N LYS A 229 -17.12 -0.76 -18.45
CA LYS A 229 -16.96 -0.86 -19.90
C LYS A 229 -16.67 0.49 -20.54
N ASP A 230 -17.41 1.54 -20.19
CA ASP A 230 -17.18 2.90 -20.70
C ASP A 230 -15.76 3.38 -20.39
N PHE A 231 -15.34 3.29 -19.12
CA PHE A 231 -13.98 3.68 -18.73
C PHE A 231 -12.92 2.86 -19.45
N HIS A 232 -13.15 1.55 -19.62
CA HIS A 232 -12.24 0.69 -20.35
C HIS A 232 -12.04 1.12 -21.80
N GLU A 233 -13.11 1.48 -22.51
CA GLU A 233 -12.99 2.00 -23.88
C GLU A 233 -12.31 3.37 -23.92
N ARG A 234 -12.66 4.29 -23.02
CA ARG A 234 -12.04 5.63 -22.95
C ARG A 234 -10.54 5.58 -22.69
N MET A 235 -10.10 4.63 -21.85
CA MET A 235 -8.69 4.39 -21.57
C MET A 235 -7.90 3.86 -22.77
N LYS A 236 -8.54 3.46 -23.87
CA LYS A 236 -7.86 3.10 -25.12
C LYS A 236 -7.60 4.30 -26.03
N GLY A 237 -8.07 5.49 -25.65
CA GLY A 237 -7.87 6.73 -26.40
C GLY A 237 -6.42 7.22 -26.49
N PRO A 238 -6.16 8.26 -27.29
CA PRO A 238 -4.82 8.80 -27.50
C PRO A 238 -4.20 9.40 -26.23
N ALA A 239 -5.01 9.97 -25.32
CA ALA A 239 -4.54 10.61 -24.10
C ALA A 239 -3.80 9.67 -23.13
N THR A 240 -4.06 8.36 -23.22
CA THR A 240 -3.45 7.33 -22.38
C THR A 240 -2.43 6.47 -23.13
N ARG A 241 -2.17 6.77 -24.41
CA ARG A 241 -1.29 5.96 -25.28
C ARG A 241 0.06 5.69 -24.63
N LYS A 242 0.70 6.71 -24.07
CA LYS A 242 2.02 6.58 -23.45
C LYS A 242 2.10 5.52 -22.37
N TYR A 243 1.06 5.39 -21.55
CA TYR A 243 1.02 4.40 -20.47
C TYR A 243 0.92 2.95 -20.98
N ARG A 244 0.58 2.76 -22.26
CA ARG A 244 0.52 1.44 -22.93
C ARG A 244 1.73 1.16 -23.81
N THR A 245 2.55 2.16 -24.09
CA THR A 245 3.78 2.02 -24.89
C THR A 245 4.99 2.11 -23.97
N LEU A 246 5.56 3.30 -23.80
CA LEU A 246 6.81 3.53 -23.07
C LEU A 246 6.60 3.65 -21.56
N GLY A 247 5.37 3.88 -21.10
CA GLY A 247 5.06 4.12 -19.70
C GLY A 247 5.43 5.53 -19.25
N THR A 248 5.63 5.71 -17.93
CA THR A 248 5.95 7.02 -17.35
C THR A 248 7.33 7.54 -17.73
N VAL A 249 8.23 6.67 -18.19
CA VAL A 249 9.60 7.04 -18.60
C VAL A 249 9.64 7.84 -19.90
N GLU A 250 8.56 7.85 -20.69
CA GLU A 250 8.40 8.79 -21.81
C GLU A 250 8.58 10.26 -21.37
N ASN A 251 8.25 10.58 -20.11
CA ASN A 251 8.39 11.94 -19.61
C ASN A 251 9.86 12.39 -19.48
N VAL A 252 10.86 11.51 -19.61
CA VAL A 252 12.29 11.90 -19.56
C VAL A 252 12.59 12.94 -20.65
N LEU A 253 12.29 12.63 -21.93
CA LEU A 253 12.56 13.55 -23.04
C LEU A 253 11.63 14.76 -23.05
N ILE A 254 10.37 14.56 -22.64
CA ILE A 254 9.40 15.67 -22.52
C ILE A 254 9.91 16.69 -21.49
N ASN A 255 10.27 16.25 -20.28
CA ASN A 255 10.77 17.13 -19.22
C ASN A 255 12.10 17.78 -19.62
N ASN A 256 12.97 17.05 -20.33
CA ASN A 256 14.25 17.60 -20.79
C ASN A 256 14.08 18.72 -21.83
N THR A 257 13.15 18.54 -22.77
CA THR A 257 12.81 19.53 -23.81
C THR A 257 12.19 20.78 -23.21
N LEU A 258 11.39 20.63 -22.15
CA LEU A 258 10.77 21.73 -21.42
C LEU A 258 11.69 22.40 -20.40
N TYR A 259 12.97 22.00 -20.30
CA TYR A 259 13.90 22.48 -19.27
C TYR A 259 13.33 22.33 -17.85
N CYS A 260 12.76 21.15 -17.57
CA CYS A 260 12.18 20.78 -16.28
C CYS A 260 12.76 19.46 -15.75
N MET A 261 13.88 18.98 -16.30
CA MET A 261 14.54 17.74 -15.89
C MET A 261 15.60 18.02 -14.82
N PRO A 262 15.36 17.67 -13.53
CA PRO A 262 16.31 17.96 -12.46
C PRO A 262 17.66 17.30 -12.74
N THR A 263 18.69 18.12 -12.94
CA THR A 263 20.02 17.65 -13.34
C THR A 263 21.05 18.20 -12.36
N ARG A 264 21.90 17.30 -11.82
CA ARG A 264 22.96 17.64 -10.85
C ARG A 264 22.41 18.41 -9.64
N ASN A 265 21.49 17.79 -8.90
CA ASN A 265 20.83 18.39 -7.74
C ASN A 265 20.15 19.73 -8.07
N TYR A 266 19.35 19.76 -9.16
CA TYR A 266 18.63 20.95 -9.62
C TYR A 266 19.51 22.15 -10.01
N ALA A 267 20.84 22.01 -10.09
CA ALA A 267 21.72 23.06 -10.59
C ALA A 267 21.49 23.33 -12.10
N ASN A 268 20.94 22.35 -12.81
CA ASN A 268 20.48 22.50 -14.18
C ASN A 268 19.10 21.82 -14.33
N ALA A 269 18.35 22.23 -15.35
CA ALA A 269 17.02 21.71 -15.68
C ALA A 269 17.00 20.96 -17.03
N HIS A 270 18.19 20.76 -17.62
CA HIS A 270 18.41 20.02 -18.84
C HIS A 270 19.61 19.08 -18.67
N PHE A 271 19.45 17.85 -19.09
CA PHE A 271 20.46 16.80 -19.10
C PHE A 271 20.86 16.51 -20.54
N GLU A 272 22.14 16.71 -20.83
CA GLU A 272 22.73 16.56 -22.17
C GLU A 272 22.61 15.14 -22.73
N ASP A 273 22.57 14.12 -21.86
CA ASP A 273 22.53 12.70 -22.23
C ASP A 273 21.14 12.07 -22.01
N ALA A 274 20.07 12.88 -21.97
CA ALA A 274 18.72 12.40 -21.68
C ALA A 274 18.22 11.30 -22.63
N GLU A 275 18.63 11.34 -23.90
CA GLU A 275 18.30 10.30 -24.90
C GLU A 275 18.84 8.92 -24.51
N LYS A 276 19.97 8.84 -23.81
CA LYS A 276 20.58 7.55 -23.40
C LYS A 276 19.83 6.87 -22.24
N VAL A 277 18.98 7.62 -21.53
CA VAL A 277 18.24 7.15 -20.35
C VAL A 277 16.72 7.30 -20.54
N SER A 278 16.27 7.52 -21.77
CA SER A 278 14.86 7.72 -22.09
C SER A 278 14.06 6.43 -22.18
N GLY A 279 12.74 6.54 -22.22
CA GLY A 279 11.86 5.39 -22.45
C GLY A 279 12.12 4.74 -23.82
N GLU A 280 12.42 5.53 -24.84
CA GLU A 280 12.76 5.08 -26.19
C GLU A 280 14.01 4.21 -26.18
N ALA A 281 15.11 4.69 -25.59
CA ALA A 281 16.35 3.92 -25.51
C ALA A 281 16.18 2.62 -24.71
N ILE A 282 15.39 2.62 -23.63
CA ILE A 282 15.09 1.40 -22.87
C ILE A 282 14.28 0.40 -23.71
N ASN A 283 13.36 0.88 -24.54
CA ASN A 283 12.47 0.03 -25.34
C ASN A 283 13.15 -0.58 -26.59
N GLU A 284 14.28 -0.02 -27.04
CA GLU A 284 15.06 -0.53 -28.17
C GLU A 284 16.10 -1.60 -27.78
N ASN A 285 16.37 -1.77 -26.49
CA ASN A 285 17.29 -2.77 -25.94
C ASN A 285 16.55 -4.02 -25.43
#